data_AF-G4ZT51-F1
#
_entry.id   AF-G4ZT51-F1
#
_cell.length_a   1.000
_cell.length_b   1.000
_cell.length_c   1.000
_cell.angle_alpha   90.00
_cell.angle_beta   90.00
_cell.angle_gamma   90.00
#
_symmetry.space_group_name_H-M   'P 1'
#
loop_
_entity.id
_entity.type
_entity.pdbx_description
1 polymer ?
#
loop_
_entity_poly.entity_id
_entity_poly.type
_entity_poly.pdbx_seq_one_letter_code
_entity_poly.pdbx_strand_id
1 'polypeptide(L)'
;AVSGAVISEVATCYSSLQHDVEFSGAEVGRVPSSSANGCCSICAQVNGCNAFTWTDYKRGTCWLKSGEGTSKSTLGATSGIV
;
A
#
# COMPACT_ATOMS: atom_id res chain seq x y z
N ALA A 1 30.38 -7.96 -12.43
CA ALA A 1 29.81 -6.66 -12.03
C ALA A 1 28.42 -6.56 -12.62
N VAL A 2 27.37 -6.78 -11.81
CA VAL A 2 26.01 -6.46 -12.24
C VAL A 2 25.74 -5.00 -11.83
N SER A 3 26.14 -4.12 -12.73
CA SER A 3 25.85 -2.69 -12.69
C SER A 3 24.41 -2.50 -13.14
N GLY A 4 23.52 -2.09 -12.24
CA GLY A 4 22.12 -1.87 -12.59
C GLY A 4 21.22 -1.68 -11.38
N ALA A 5 21.44 -0.59 -10.67
CA ALA A 5 20.41 0.18 -9.97
C ALA A 5 18.95 -0.26 -10.23
N VAL A 6 18.38 -1.08 -9.35
CA VAL A 6 16.92 -1.11 -9.10
C VAL A 6 16.62 -0.06 -8.03
N ILE A 7 16.90 1.21 -8.33
CA ILE A 7 16.60 2.30 -7.38
C ILE A 7 15.09 2.55 -7.46
N SER A 8 14.39 1.97 -6.50
CA SER A 8 13.49 2.72 -5.63
C SER A 8 12.26 3.39 -6.24
N GLU A 9 11.46 2.68 -7.02
CA GLU A 9 10.06 3.07 -7.25
C GLU A 9 9.07 2.14 -6.53
N VAL A 10 9.42 0.86 -6.39
CA VAL A 10 8.68 -0.08 -5.51
C VAL A 10 9.31 -0.15 -4.11
N ALA A 11 10.54 0.34 -3.93
CA ALA A 11 11.25 0.21 -2.64
C ALA A 11 10.77 1.18 -1.55
N THR A 12 10.09 2.27 -1.94
CA THR A 12 9.69 3.38 -1.06
C THR A 12 8.64 2.99 -0.02
N CYS A 13 7.65 2.22 -0.42
CA CYS A 13 6.55 1.76 0.43
C CYS A 13 6.93 0.63 1.40
N TYR A 14 7.93 -0.21 1.08
CA TYR A 14 8.27 -1.39 1.88
C TYR A 14 8.95 -1.02 3.19
N SER A 15 9.71 0.06 3.18
CA SER A 15 10.43 0.58 4.34
C SER A 15 9.60 1.56 5.19
N SER A 16 8.40 1.94 4.75
CA SER A 16 7.60 3.01 5.36
C SER A 16 6.17 2.55 5.73
N LEU A 17 5.96 1.24 5.90
CA LEU A 17 4.66 0.71 6.31
C LEU A 17 4.25 1.23 7.70
N GLN A 18 3.07 1.83 7.75
CA GLN A 18 2.45 2.34 8.96
C GLN A 18 1.49 1.28 9.51
N HIS A 19 1.83 0.69 10.64
CA HIS A 19 1.02 -0.32 11.31
C HIS A 19 -0.09 0.33 12.14
N ASP A 20 -1.22 -0.35 12.22
CA ASP A 20 -2.44 0.10 12.90
C ASP A 20 -2.93 1.47 12.39
N VAL A 21 -2.72 1.73 11.10
CA VAL A 21 -3.12 2.96 10.42
C VAL A 21 -3.92 2.63 9.17
N GLU A 22 -5.04 3.31 9.02
CA GLU A 22 -5.88 3.34 7.82
C GLU A 22 -5.84 4.75 7.19
N PHE A 23 -5.69 4.78 5.87
CA PHE A 23 -5.75 6.01 5.08
C PHE A 23 -7.18 6.26 4.61
N SER A 24 -7.66 7.50 4.65
CA SER A 24 -9.00 7.87 4.20
C SER A 24 -9.07 8.31 2.74
N GLY A 25 -7.94 8.32 2.03
CA GLY A 25 -7.88 8.69 0.62
C GLY A 25 -8.87 7.94 -0.27
N ALA A 26 -9.28 8.61 -1.36
CA ALA A 26 -10.31 8.11 -2.26
C ALA A 26 -9.90 6.76 -2.85
N GLU A 27 -10.83 5.82 -2.83
CA GLU A 27 -10.56 4.46 -3.28
C GLU A 27 -10.52 4.40 -4.82
N VAL A 28 -9.44 3.83 -5.35
CA VAL A 28 -9.28 3.57 -6.79
C VAL A 28 -9.52 2.11 -7.15
N GLY A 29 -9.53 1.22 -6.15
CA GLY A 29 -9.89 -0.18 -6.32
C GLY A 29 -9.59 -1.03 -5.09
N ARG A 30 -9.94 -2.32 -5.18
CA ARG A 30 -9.63 -3.32 -4.16
C ARG A 30 -9.14 -4.60 -4.80
N VAL A 31 -8.09 -5.17 -4.21
CA VAL A 31 -7.45 -6.39 -4.71
C VAL A 31 -7.07 -7.28 -3.54
N PRO A 32 -7.19 -8.62 -3.65
CA PRO A 32 -6.71 -9.51 -2.61
C PRO A 32 -5.18 -9.50 -2.56
N SER A 33 -4.62 -9.56 -1.34
CA SER A 33 -3.19 -9.74 -1.12
C SER A 33 -2.96 -10.39 0.24
N SER A 34 -2.03 -11.33 0.29
CA SER A 34 -1.63 -11.99 1.54
C SER A 34 -0.84 -11.10 2.49
N SER A 35 -0.35 -9.94 2.03
CA SER A 35 0.46 -9.03 2.84
C SER A 35 0.36 -7.57 2.40
N ALA A 36 0.69 -6.66 3.33
CA ALA A 36 0.81 -5.23 3.05
C ALA A 36 1.91 -4.91 2.01
N ASN A 37 3.03 -5.62 2.04
CA ASN A 37 4.06 -5.54 0.99
C ASN A 37 3.46 -5.86 -0.39
N GLY A 38 2.62 -6.89 -0.51
CA GLY A 38 1.95 -7.21 -1.77
C GLY A 38 1.10 -6.05 -2.29
N CYS A 39 0.45 -5.30 -1.40
CA CYS A 39 -0.34 -4.13 -1.79
C CYS A 39 0.49 -3.01 -2.40
N CYS A 40 1.73 -2.83 -1.94
CA CYS A 40 2.60 -1.86 -2.58
C CYS A 40 2.93 -2.24 -4.03
N SER A 41 3.36 -3.50 -4.27
CA SER A 41 3.64 -3.97 -5.62
C SER A 41 2.44 -3.75 -6.55
N ILE A 42 1.23 -4.05 -6.05
CA ILE A 42 0.02 -3.89 -6.86
C ILE A 42 -0.29 -2.41 -7.09
N CYS A 43 -0.23 -1.57 -6.06
CA CYS A 43 -0.51 -0.14 -6.17
C CYS A 43 0.45 0.55 -7.15
N ALA A 44 1.74 0.21 -7.13
CA ALA A 44 2.74 0.74 -8.08
C ALA A 44 2.43 0.43 -9.56
N GLN A 45 1.58 -0.59 -9.82
CA GLN A 45 1.15 -0.97 -11.16
C GLN A 45 -0.24 -0.43 -11.54
N VAL A 46 -0.99 0.12 -10.58
CA VAL A 46 -2.35 0.61 -10.79
C VAL A 46 -2.32 2.11 -11.00
N ASN A 47 -2.74 2.56 -12.19
CA ASN A 47 -2.78 3.98 -12.49
C ASN A 47 -3.69 4.74 -11.52
N GLY A 48 -3.17 5.83 -10.96
CA GLY A 48 -3.88 6.64 -9.98
C GLY A 48 -3.86 6.08 -8.56
N CYS A 49 -3.14 4.98 -8.29
CA CYS A 49 -2.88 4.53 -6.92
C CYS A 49 -1.58 5.17 -6.39
N ASN A 50 -1.69 5.99 -5.34
CA ASN A 50 -0.54 6.64 -4.69
C ASN A 50 -0.43 6.26 -3.19
N ALA A 51 -1.38 5.48 -2.69
CA ALA A 51 -1.34 4.93 -1.35
C ALA A 51 -2.20 3.67 -1.26
N PHE A 52 -2.03 2.89 -0.20
CA PHE A 52 -2.91 1.77 0.09
C PHE A 52 -3.11 1.60 1.59
N THR A 53 -4.18 0.89 1.94
CA THR A 53 -4.36 0.27 3.26
C THR A 53 -4.55 -1.22 3.03
N TRP A 54 -3.86 -2.07 3.78
CA TRP A 54 -4.07 -3.51 3.82
C TRP A 54 -4.80 -3.88 5.12
N THR A 55 -5.77 -4.78 5.04
CA THR A 55 -6.48 -5.34 6.21
C THR A 55 -6.65 -6.84 6.06
N ASP A 56 -6.97 -7.54 7.16
CA ASP A 56 -7.27 -8.98 7.14
C ASP A 56 -8.60 -9.34 6.46
N TYR A 57 -9.35 -8.34 6.00
CA TYR A 57 -10.62 -8.53 5.31
C TYR A 57 -10.49 -9.58 4.19
N LYS A 58 -11.37 -10.58 4.21
CA LYS A 58 -11.35 -11.72 3.28
C LYS A 58 -9.99 -12.43 3.17
N ARG A 59 -9.30 -12.59 4.31
CA ARG A 59 -7.96 -13.21 4.40
C ARG A 59 -6.85 -12.37 3.76
N GLY A 60 -7.06 -11.06 3.67
CA GLY A 60 -6.10 -10.10 3.14
C GLY A 60 -6.64 -9.33 1.92
N THR A 61 -6.86 -8.03 2.10
CA THR A 61 -7.33 -7.14 1.04
C THR A 61 -6.56 -5.83 1.04
N CYS A 62 -6.10 -5.40 -0.13
CA CYS A 62 -5.58 -4.06 -0.39
C CYS A 62 -6.71 -3.14 -0.81
N TRP A 63 -6.86 -2.06 -0.06
CA TRP A 63 -7.69 -0.92 -0.36
C TRP A 63 -6.79 0.10 -1.06
N LEU A 64 -6.82 0.11 -2.39
CA LEU A 64 -5.97 0.98 -3.22
C LEU A 64 -6.55 2.38 -3.21
N LYS A 65 -5.70 3.39 -3.01
CA LYS A 65 -6.12 4.77 -2.79
C LYS A 65 -5.36 5.72 -3.70
N SER A 66 -6.04 6.79 -4.09
CA SER A 66 -5.42 7.86 -4.87
C SER A 66 -4.42 8.72 -4.09
N GLY A 67 -4.29 8.50 -2.79
CA GLY A 67 -3.35 9.17 -1.90
C GLY A 67 -3.68 8.88 -0.44
N GLU A 68 -2.94 9.47 0.50
CA GLU A 68 -3.14 9.26 1.94
C GLU A 68 -4.51 9.73 2.44
N GLY A 69 -4.91 10.94 2.04
CA GLY A 69 -6.03 11.62 2.70
C GLY A 69 -5.68 11.94 4.15
N THR A 70 -6.49 11.46 5.09
CA THR A 70 -6.23 11.53 6.53
C THR A 70 -5.82 10.16 7.05
N SER A 71 -4.90 10.15 8.01
CA SER A 71 -4.49 8.94 8.74
C SER A 71 -5.36 8.73 9.98
N LYS A 72 -5.92 7.53 10.12
CA LYS A 72 -6.72 7.10 11.27
C LYS A 72 -6.09 5.89 11.93
N SER A 73 -5.99 5.89 13.25
CA SER A 73 -5.57 4.70 14.00
C SER A 73 -6.65 3.61 13.92
N THR A 74 -6.32 2.51 13.27
CA THR A 74 -7.22 1.37 13.04
C THR A 74 -6.41 0.09 13.25
N LEU A 75 -6.67 -0.60 14.37
CA LEU A 75 -5.98 -1.84 14.74
C LEU A 75 -6.11 -2.89 13.63
N GLY A 76 -4.97 -3.48 13.23
CA GLY A 76 -4.92 -4.51 12.18
C GLY A 76 -4.90 -3.97 10.74
N ALA A 77 -5.01 -2.65 10.55
CA ALA A 77 -4.76 -2.02 9.26
C ALA A 77 -3.26 -1.73 9.10
N THR A 78 -2.71 -1.90 7.90
CA THR A 78 -1.34 -1.49 7.58
C THR A 78 -1.34 -0.68 6.31
N SER A 79 -0.89 0.56 6.37
CA SER A 79 -0.93 1.49 5.24
C SER A 79 0.46 1.86 4.73
N GLY A 80 0.54 2.30 3.47
CA GLY A 80 1.79 2.74 2.86
C GLY A 80 1.55 3.72 1.72
N ILE A 81 2.47 4.67 1.56
CA ILE A 81 2.53 5.58 0.41
C ILE A 81 3.39 4.93 -0.65
N VAL A 82 2.98 5.06 -1.91
CA VAL A 82 3.64 4.48 -3.09
C VAL A 82 4.25 5.57 -3.93
#